data_AF-A0A376L112-F1
#
_entry.id   AF-A0A376L112-F1
#
_cell.length_a   1.000
_cell.length_b   1.000
_cell.length_c   1.000
_cell.angle_alpha   90.00
_cell.angle_beta   90.00
_cell.angle_gamma   90.00
#
_symmetry.space_group_name_H-M   'P 1'
#
loop_
_entity.id
_entity.type
_entity.pdbx_description
1 polymer ?
#
loop_
_entity_poly.entity_id
_entity_poly.type
_entity_poly.pdbx_seq_one_letter_code
_entity_poly.pdbx_strand_id
1 'polypeptide(L)'
;MMSKLNSAKASYGESYLLVSILAAVLGGVNPDGGSGRIIGMVLALFLLQIIESGFNILGISPYLTMALWGTLLLCFIQVRGMLGLDRVV
;
A
#
# COMPACT_ATOMS: atom_id res chain seq x y z
N MET A 1 -26.12 11.17 25.43
CA MET A 1 -24.72 10.89 25.04
C MET A 1 -24.57 9.39 24.87
N MET A 2 -24.80 8.88 23.65
CA MET A 2 -24.84 7.44 23.38
C MET A 2 -23.62 7.05 22.55
N SER A 3 -22.74 6.29 23.20
CA SER A 3 -21.70 5.41 22.68
C SER A 3 -21.29 5.53 21.19
N LYS A 4 -20.11 6.10 20.96
CA LYS A 4 -19.26 5.80 19.79
C LYS A 4 -18.65 4.38 19.87
N LEU A 5 -19.43 3.38 20.29
CA LEU A 5 -18.96 2.00 20.50
C LEU A 5 -19.32 1.06 19.34
N ASN A 6 -19.74 1.61 18.19
CA ASN A 6 -20.10 0.83 17.01
C ASN A 6 -19.42 1.39 15.75
N SER A 7 -18.13 1.71 15.84
CA SER A 7 -17.37 2.02 14.63
C SER A 7 -15.86 1.78 14.75
N ALA A 8 -15.46 0.74 15.49
CA ALA A 8 -14.41 -0.11 14.94
C ALA A 8 -15.03 -0.86 13.75
N LYS A 9 -15.38 -0.12 12.68
CA LYS A 9 -15.83 -0.73 11.45
C LYS A 9 -14.64 -1.51 10.94
N ALA A 10 -14.77 -2.82 10.79
CA ALA A 10 -13.75 -3.68 10.17
C ALA A 10 -13.26 -3.11 8.82
N SER A 11 -14.10 -2.30 8.16
CA SER A 11 -13.79 -1.53 6.95
C SER A 11 -12.61 -0.56 7.07
N TYR A 12 -12.27 -0.04 8.27
CA TYR A 12 -11.02 0.73 8.43
C TYR A 12 -9.79 -0.16 8.26
N GLY A 13 -9.84 -1.41 8.74
CA GLY A 13 -8.77 -2.37 8.52
C GLY A 13 -8.56 -2.67 7.04
N GLU A 14 -9.64 -2.75 6.27
CA GLU A 14 -9.61 -3.04 4.83
C GLU A 14 -8.90 -1.94 4.02
N SER A 15 -9.15 -0.67 4.37
CA SER A 15 -8.52 0.48 3.71
C SER A 15 -7.01 0.56 3.99
N TYR A 16 -6.59 0.23 5.22
CA TYR A 16 -5.17 0.23 5.60
C TYR A 16 -4.44 -1.04 5.18
N LEU A 17 -5.13 -2.17 5.03
CA LEU A 17 -4.53 -3.44 4.60
C LEU A 17 -3.93 -3.30 3.20
N LEU A 18 -4.66 -2.68 2.27
CA LEU A 18 -4.18 -2.49 0.90
C LEU A 18 -2.93 -1.62 0.85
N VAL A 19 -2.91 -0.49 1.58
CA VAL A 19 -1.74 0.40 1.66
C VAL A 19 -0.56 -0.29 2.36
N SER A 20 -0.83 -1.15 3.35
CA SER A 20 0.19 -1.89 4.09
C SER A 20 0.88 -2.95 3.21
N ILE A 21 0.11 -3.73 2.45
CA ILE A 21 0.66 -4.70 1.50
C ILE A 21 1.39 -3.98 0.36
N LEU A 22 0.80 -2.89 -0.16
CA LEU A 22 1.43 -2.05 -1.17
C LEU A 22 2.81 -1.56 -0.68
N ALA A 23 2.89 -1.01 0.52
CA ALA A 23 4.14 -0.53 1.11
C ALA A 23 5.19 -1.64 1.26
N ALA A 24 4.78 -2.85 1.66
CA ALA A 24 5.66 -3.99 1.75
C ALA A 24 6.22 -4.38 0.37
N VAL A 25 5.36 -4.47 -0.65
CA VAL A 25 5.74 -4.88 -2.01
C VAL A 25 6.61 -3.81 -2.69
N LEU A 26 6.27 -2.52 -2.56
CA LEU A 26 7.11 -1.42 -3.03
C LEU A 26 8.44 -1.32 -2.29
N GLY A 27 8.44 -1.64 -1.00
CA GLY A 27 9.64 -1.65 -0.15
C GLY A 27 10.65 -2.74 -0.51
N GLY A 28 10.33 -3.59 -1.49
CA GLY A 28 11.20 -4.68 -1.94
C GLY A 28 11.09 -5.93 -1.08
N VAL A 29 9.99 -6.11 -0.35
CA VAL A 29 9.67 -7.40 0.27
C VAL A 29 9.15 -8.34 -0.81
N ASN A 30 9.60 -9.60 -0.79
CA ASN A 30 9.08 -10.63 -1.67
C ASN A 30 7.70 -11.07 -1.18
N PRO A 31 6.62 -10.92 -1.99
CA PRO A 31 5.29 -11.38 -1.61
C PRO A 31 5.20 -12.92 -1.52
N ASP A 32 6.03 -13.64 -2.28
CA ASP A 32 6.13 -15.11 -2.27
C ASP A 32 6.97 -15.67 -1.10
N GLY A 33 7.57 -14.80 -0.27
CA GLY A 33 8.43 -15.17 0.85
C GLY A 33 9.92 -15.02 0.53
N GLY A 34 10.68 -14.44 1.47
CA GLY A 34 12.13 -14.21 1.31
C GLY A 34 12.56 -12.77 1.60
N SER A 35 13.80 -12.63 2.05
CA SER A 35 14.42 -11.45 2.68
C SER A 35 14.17 -10.12 1.96
N GLY A 36 13.45 -9.20 2.62
CA GLY A 36 13.33 -7.80 2.24
C GLY A 36 14.23 -6.91 3.11
N ARG A 37 14.72 -5.79 2.58
CA ARG A 37 15.51 -4.81 3.35
C ARG A 37 14.58 -3.81 4.05
N ILE A 38 14.71 -3.70 5.37
CA ILE A 38 13.96 -2.73 6.21
C ILE A 38 14.13 -1.29 5.69
N ILE A 39 15.34 -0.94 5.22
CA ILE A 39 15.63 0.39 4.67
C ILE A 39 14.73 0.71 3.46
N GLY A 40 14.46 -0.27 2.59
CA GLY A 40 13.56 -0.11 1.45
C GLY A 40 12.11 0.08 1.89
N MET A 41 11.67 -0.64 2.92
CA MET A 41 10.33 -0.49 3.49
C MET A 41 10.11 0.90 4.11
N VAL A 42 11.07 1.41 4.88
CA VAL A 42 10.96 2.74 5.51
C VAL A 42 10.89 3.84 4.43
N LEU A 43 11.72 3.76 3.38
CA LEU A 43 11.66 4.69 2.26
C LEU A 43 10.34 4.62 1.50
N ALA A 44 9.82 3.41 1.25
CA ALA A 44 8.52 3.23 0.62
C ALA A 44 7.40 3.83 1.46
N LEU A 45 7.35 3.56 2.76
CA LEU A 45 6.37 4.16 3.67
C LEU A 45 6.45 5.69 3.67
N PHE A 46 7.66 6.26 3.68
CA PHE A 46 7.84 7.71 3.65
C PHE A 46 7.31 8.34 2.34
N LEU A 47 7.59 7.70 1.20
CA LEU A 47 7.09 8.11 -0.11
C LEU A 47 5.56 8.04 -0.17
N LEU A 48 4.98 6.91 0.28
CA LEU A 48 3.53 6.71 0.30
C LEU A 48 2.84 7.74 1.20
N GLN A 49 3.44 8.08 2.34
CA GLN A 49 2.90 9.08 3.26
C GLN A 49 2.88 10.49 2.64
N ILE A 50 3.92 10.86 1.90
CA ILE A 50 3.99 12.13 1.17
C ILE A 50 2.93 12.17 0.06
N ILE A 51 2.76 11.07 -0.68
CA ILE A 51 1.74 10.97 -1.74
C ILE A 51 0.33 11.08 -1.14
N GLU A 52 0.06 10.38 -0.05
CA GLU A 52 -1.23 10.45 0.65
C GLU A 52 -1.54 11.89 1.09
N SER A 53 -0.56 12.56 1.69
CA SER A 53 -0.69 13.96 2.10
C SER A 53 -0.91 14.89 0.90
N GLY A 54 -0.22 14.67 -0.22
CA GLY A 54 -0.40 15.42 -1.46
C GLY A 54 -1.80 15.25 -2.06
N PHE A 55 -2.31 14.01 -2.13
CA PHE A 55 -3.67 13.74 -2.59
C PHE A 55 -4.75 14.32 -1.68
N ASN A 56 -4.49 14.34 -0.37
CA ASN A 56 -5.37 14.98 0.60
C ASN A 56 -5.49 16.50 0.34
N ILE A 57 -4.37 17.18 0.09
CA ILE A 57 -4.35 18.63 -0.20
C ILE A 57 -4.98 18.95 -1.57
N LEU A 58 -4.81 18.07 -2.55
CA LEU A 58 -5.43 18.19 -3.88
C LEU A 58 -6.95 17.95 -3.86
N GLY A 59 -7.54 17.60 -2.71
CA GLY A 59 -8.98 17.36 -2.57
C GLY A 59 -9.44 16.09 -3.30
N ILE A 60 -8.55 15.13 -3.53
CA ILE A 60 -8.89 13.86 -4.18
C ILE A 60 -9.78 13.03 -3.25
N SER A 61 -10.85 12.45 -3.80
CA SER A 61 -11.76 11.64 -3.00
C SER A 61 -11.07 10.37 -2.47
N PRO A 62 -11.34 9.94 -1.23
CA PRO A 62 -10.72 8.74 -0.65
C PRO A 62 -10.98 7.47 -1.46
N TYR A 63 -12.14 7.40 -2.14
CA TYR A 63 -12.49 6.30 -3.03
C TYR A 63 -11.56 6.22 -4.25
N LEU A 64 -11.21 7.37 -4.85
CA LEU A 64 -10.29 7.40 -5.98
C LEU A 64 -8.87 7.06 -5.53
N THR A 65 -8.44 7.55 -4.37
CA THR A 65 -7.16 7.20 -3.76
C THR A 65 -7.06 5.69 -3.50
N MET A 66 -8.12 5.06 -2.99
CA MET A 66 -8.17 3.61 -2.78
C MET A 66 -8.06 2.83 -4.11
N ALA A 67 -8.78 3.26 -5.14
CA ALA A 67 -8.68 2.66 -6.48
C ALA A 67 -7.28 2.83 -7.09
N LEU A 68 -6.63 3.99 -6.88
CA LEU A 68 -5.27 4.27 -7.32
C LEU A 68 -4.27 3.34 -6.62
N TRP A 69 -4.36 3.18 -5.30
CA TRP A 69 -3.47 2.28 -4.57
C TRP A 69 -3.62 0.82 -5.03
N GLY A 70 -4.84 0.35 -5.27
CA GLY A 70 -5.08 -1.01 -5.78
C GLY A 70 -4.53 -1.20 -7.19
N THR A 71 -4.74 -0.20 -8.06
CA THR A 71 -4.19 -0.22 -9.43
C THR A 71 -2.66 -0.20 -9.41
N LEU A 72 -2.06 0.61 -8.53
CA LEU A 72 -0.61 0.73 -8.40
C LEU A 72 0.02 -0.57 -7.88
N LEU A 73 -0.63 -1.24 -6.93
CA LEU A 73 -0.23 -2.57 -6.46
C LEU A 73 -0.24 -3.59 -7.61
N LEU A 74 -1.34 -3.68 -8.34
CA LEU A 74 -1.47 -4.63 -9.45
C LEU A 74 -0.45 -4.33 -10.56
N CYS A 75 -0.29 -3.07 -10.97
CA CYS A 75 0.73 -2.65 -11.93
C CYS A 75 2.13 -3.06 -11.46
N PHE A 76 2.46 -2.85 -10.19
CA PHE A 76 3.77 -3.20 -9.67
C PHE A 76 4.01 -4.71 -9.71
N ILE A 77 3.03 -5.52 -9.32
CA ILE A 77 3.10 -6.99 -9.42
C ILE A 77 3.26 -7.43 -10.88
N GLN A 78 2.46 -6.87 -11.80
CA GLN A 78 2.54 -7.21 -13.22
C GLN A 78 3.90 -6.85 -13.82
N VAL A 79 4.40 -5.64 -13.56
CA VAL A 79 5.71 -5.20 -14.04
C VAL A 79 6.82 -6.09 -13.46
N ARG A 80 6.74 -6.44 -12.17
CA ARG A 80 7.69 -7.33 -11.53
C ARG A 80 7.67 -8.74 -12.14
N GLY A 81 6.49 -9.28 -12.41
CA GLY A 81 6.32 -10.56 -13.09
C GLY A 81 6.86 -10.54 -14.52
N MET A 82 6.63 -9.45 -15.26
CA MET A 82 7.18 -9.25 -16.61
C MET A 82 8.70 -9.12 -16.61
N LEU A 83 9.30 -8.47 -15.59
CA LEU A 83 10.76 -8.36 -15.46
C LEU A 83 11.44 -9.69 -15.12
N GLY A 84 10.70 -10.78 -14.85
CA GLY A 84 11.28 -12.10 -14.60
C GLY A 84 12.13 -12.18 -13.33
N LEU A 85 11.95 -11.23 -12.40
CA LEU A 85 12.64 -11.21 -11.10
C LEU A 85 12.26 -12.39 -10.19
N ASP A 86 11.26 -13.18 -10.59
CA ASP A 86 10.84 -14.45 -9.98
C ASP A 86 11.94 -15.53 -9.99
N ARG A 87 12.98 -15.41 -10.83
CA ARG A 87 14.01 -16.46 -10.99
C ARG A 87 15.31 -16.24 -10.23
N VAL A 88 15.48 -15.12 -9.51
CA VAL A 88 16.79 -14.71 -8.96
C VAL A 88 16.79 -14.54 -7.44
N VAL A 89 15.69 -14.89 -6.74
CA VAL A 89 15.67 -15.00 -5.28
C VAL A 89 15.41 -16.43 -4.85
#